data_AF-A0A1V5TR98-F1
#
_entry.id   AF-A0A1V5TR98-F1
#
_cell.length_a   1.000
_cell.length_b   1.000
_cell.length_c   1.000
_cell.angle_alpha   90.00
_cell.angle_beta   90.00
_cell.angle_gamma   90.00
#
_symmetry.space_group_name_H-M   'P 1'
#
loop_
_entity.id
_entity.type
_entity.pdbx_description
1 polymer ?
#
loop_
_entity_poly.entity_id
_entity_poly.type
_entity_poly.pdbx_seq_one_letter_code
_entity_poly.pdbx_strand_id
1 'polypeptide(L)'
;MRVKFSKGQQREFFKKVMETINCPSLRELINRGIDVNYSTLKNYYNEERLIPEYLFKELIGISGINISDFKFELIEENWGKVKGGKISRR
;
A
#
# COMPACT_ATOMS: atom_id res chain seq x y z
N MET A 1 1.02 9.38 6.67
CA MET A 1 0.96 9.74 5.22
C MET A 1 0.58 8.51 4.41
N ARG A 2 0.07 8.70 3.19
CA ARG A 2 -0.29 7.62 2.25
C ARG A 2 0.58 7.73 1.00
N VAL A 3 0.91 6.58 0.42
CA VAL A 3 1.66 6.47 -0.83
C VAL A 3 0.66 6.30 -1.96
N LYS A 4 0.71 7.20 -2.93
CA LYS A 4 -0.13 7.21 -4.11
C LYS A 4 0.71 6.87 -5.33
N PHE A 5 0.43 5.71 -5.92
CA PHE A 5 1.02 5.32 -7.19
C PHE A 5 0.16 5.79 -8.36
N SER A 6 0.76 5.80 -9.54
CA SER A 6 0.00 5.83 -10.79
C SER A 6 -0.84 4.56 -10.93
N LYS A 7 -1.97 4.62 -11.65
CA LYS A 7 -2.85 3.45 -11.85
C LYS A 7 -2.08 2.30 -12.48
N GLY A 8 -2.18 1.10 -11.91
CA GLY A 8 -1.45 -0.11 -12.29
C GLY A 8 -0.11 -0.29 -11.55
N GLN A 9 0.54 0.79 -11.13
CA GLN A 9 1.89 0.73 -10.55
C GLN A 9 1.91 0.23 -9.11
N GLN A 10 0.83 0.43 -8.35
CA GLN A 10 0.74 -0.12 -7.00
C GLN A 10 0.73 -1.65 -7.06
N ARG A 11 -0.02 -2.21 -8.00
CA ARG A 11 -0.04 -3.67 -8.22
C ARG A 11 1.30 -4.18 -8.72
N GLU A 12 1.95 -3.47 -9.63
CA GLU A 12 3.30 -3.80 -10.10
C GLU A 12 4.32 -3.80 -8.97
N PHE A 13 4.25 -2.81 -8.07
CA PHE A 13 5.09 -2.77 -6.87
C PHE A 13 4.94 -4.02 -6.02
N PHE A 14 3.71 -4.44 -5.70
CA PHE A 14 3.49 -5.69 -4.95
C PHE A 14 4.00 -6.93 -5.69
N LYS A 15 3.78 -7.02 -7.01
CA LYS A 15 4.33 -8.13 -7.81
C LYS A 15 5.85 -8.16 -7.71
N LYS A 16 6.50 -7.01 -7.85
CA LYS A 16 7.96 -6.91 -7.74
C LYS A 16 8.45 -7.31 -6.36
N VAL A 17 7.79 -6.84 -5.29
CA VAL A 17 8.10 -7.25 -3.91
C VAL A 17 8.03 -8.78 -3.79
N MET A 18 6.92 -9.37 -4.26
CA MET A 18 6.72 -10.82 -4.20
C MET A 18 7.76 -11.58 -5.01
N GLU A 19 8.08 -11.14 -6.22
CA GLU A 19 9.12 -11.75 -7.07
C GLU A 19 10.49 -11.69 -6.39
N THR A 20 10.85 -10.54 -5.82
CA THR A 20 12.18 -10.31 -5.24
C THR A 20 12.42 -11.19 -4.01
N ILE A 21 11.40 -11.39 -3.19
CA ILE A 21 11.49 -12.22 -1.98
C ILE A 21 11.05 -13.67 -2.23
N ASN A 22 10.78 -14.06 -3.48
CA ASN A 22 10.26 -15.38 -3.87
C ASN A 22 9.00 -15.78 -3.08
N CYS A 23 8.02 -14.88 -3.04
CA CYS A 23 6.74 -15.07 -2.35
C CYS A 23 5.67 -15.56 -3.35
N PRO A 24 5.14 -16.79 -3.19
CA PRO A 24 4.14 -17.32 -4.13
C PRO A 24 2.76 -16.65 -4.00
N SER A 25 2.47 -16.00 -2.86
CA SER A 25 1.17 -15.37 -2.63
C SER A 25 1.23 -14.18 -1.68
N LEU A 26 0.21 -13.33 -1.74
CA LEU A 26 -0.04 -12.25 -0.78
C LEU A 26 -0.22 -12.75 0.65
N ARG A 27 -0.69 -13.98 0.84
CA ARG A 27 -0.83 -14.57 2.18
C ARG A 27 0.52 -14.86 2.79
N GLU A 28 1.49 -15.29 1.98
CA GLU A 28 2.84 -15.57 2.45
C GLU A 28 3.58 -14.29 2.88
N LEU A 29 3.24 -13.12 2.32
CA LEU A 29 3.76 -11.83 2.81
C LEU A 29 3.41 -11.58 4.28
N ILE A 30 2.25 -12.04 4.74
CA ILE A 30 1.83 -11.92 6.14
C ILE A 30 2.71 -12.80 7.03
N ASN A 31 2.99 -14.03 6.57
CA ASN A 31 3.88 -14.97 7.27
C ASN A 31 5.33 -14.45 7.39
N ARG A 32 5.74 -13.54 6.49
CA ARG A 32 7.06 -12.88 6.49
C ARG A 32 7.18 -11.74 7.51
N GLY A 33 6.15 -11.49 8.31
CA GLY A 33 6.16 -10.49 9.39
C GLY A 33 5.45 -9.19 9.04
N ILE A 34 4.67 -9.14 7.96
CA ILE A 34 3.82 -7.97 7.66
C ILE A 34 2.59 -8.01 8.57
N ASP A 35 2.47 -7.00 9.43
CA ASP A 35 1.34 -6.84 10.37
C ASP A 35 0.12 -6.21 9.69
N VAL A 36 -0.39 -6.89 8.66
CA VAL A 36 -1.58 -6.48 7.92
C VAL A 36 -2.40 -7.70 7.56
N ASN A 37 -3.71 -7.64 7.82
CA ASN A 37 -4.59 -8.74 7.44
C ASN A 37 -4.69 -8.91 5.92
N TYR A 38 -5.01 -10.13 5.49
CA TYR A 38 -5.07 -10.50 4.07
C TYR A 38 -6.05 -9.66 3.26
N SER A 39 -7.22 -9.33 3.81
CA SER A 39 -8.22 -8.51 3.11
C SER A 39 -7.72 -7.11 2.83
N THR A 40 -7.03 -6.50 3.80
CA THR A 40 -6.43 -5.17 3.63
C THR A 40 -5.29 -5.19 2.63
N LEU A 41 -4.42 -6.21 2.69
CA LEU A 41 -3.35 -6.40 1.73
C LEU A 41 -3.89 -6.60 0.30
N LYS A 42 -4.99 -7.36 0.16
CA LYS A 42 -5.68 -7.56 -1.11
C LYS A 42 -6.28 -6.26 -1.65
N ASN A 43 -6.87 -5.42 -0.80
CA ASN A 43 -7.38 -4.10 -1.21
C ASN A 43 -6.25 -3.20 -1.72
N TYR A 44 -5.08 -3.25 -1.08
CA TYR A 44 -3.89 -2.54 -1.59
C TYR A 44 -3.41 -3.13 -2.91
N TYR A 45 -3.33 -4.45 -3.04
CA TYR A 45 -2.94 -5.10 -4.29
C TYR A 45 -3.87 -4.77 -5.46
N ASN A 46 -5.18 -4.69 -5.20
CA ASN A 46 -6.21 -4.33 -6.17
C ASN A 46 -6.29 -2.82 -6.45
N GLU A 47 -5.47 -2.00 -5.79
CA GLU A 47 -5.49 -0.53 -5.90
C GLU A 47 -6.81 0.11 -5.44
N GLU A 48 -7.60 -0.61 -4.64
CA GLU A 48 -8.84 -0.11 -4.03
C GLU A 48 -8.56 0.86 -2.88
N ARG A 49 -7.36 0.76 -2.28
CA ARG A 49 -6.89 1.61 -1.19
C ARG A 49 -5.44 2.00 -1.38
N LEU A 50 -5.07 3.16 -0.85
CA LEU A 50 -3.68 3.61 -0.81
C LEU A 50 -2.91 2.99 0.34
N ILE A 51 -1.68 2.58 0.04
CA ILE A 51 -0.76 2.00 1.02
C ILE A 51 -0.36 3.08 2.02
N PRO A 52 -0.39 2.82 3.35
CA PRO A 52 0.22 3.72 4.30
C PRO A 52 1.74 3.71 4.17
N GLU A 53 2.37 4.85 4.42
CA GLU A 53 3.82 5.01 4.25
C GLU A 53 4.65 4.00 5.06
N TYR A 54 4.23 3.66 6.28
CA TYR A 54 4.94 2.69 7.12
C TYR A 54 5.02 1.32 6.45
N LEU A 55 3.89 0.84 5.90
CA LEU A 55 3.82 -0.46 5.23
C LEU A 55 4.63 -0.46 3.94
N PHE A 56 4.64 0.66 3.21
CA PHE A 56 5.46 0.81 2.03
C PHE A 56 6.96 0.67 2.37
N LYS A 57 7.42 1.32 3.45
CA LYS A 57 8.80 1.21 3.93
C LYS A 57 9.13 -0.19 4.43
N GLU A 58 8.22 -0.88 5.11
CA GLU A 58 8.40 -2.28 5.51
C GLU A 58 8.55 -3.20 4.30
N LEU A 59 7.68 -3.06 3.29
CA LEU A 59 7.74 -3.85 2.06
C LEU A 59 9.07 -3.64 1.32
N ILE A 60 9.56 -2.40 1.26
CA ILE A 60 10.88 -2.09 0.71
C ILE A 60 11.99 -2.70 1.56
N GLY A 61 11.92 -2.56 2.89
CA GLY A 61 12.92 -3.11 3.81
C GLY A 61 13.06 -4.62 3.70
N ILE A 62 11.96 -5.34 3.53
CA ILE A 62 11.96 -6.81 3.37
C ILE A 62 12.41 -7.23 1.97
N SER A 63 12.05 -6.45 0.93
CA SER A 63 12.35 -6.82 -0.47
C SER A 63 13.69 -6.31 -1.00
N GLY A 64 14.28 -5.28 -0.38
CA GLY A 64 15.49 -4.63 -0.89
C GLY A 64 15.27 -3.87 -2.21
N ILE A 65 14.02 -3.58 -2.58
CA ILE A 65 13.70 -2.85 -3.81
C ILE A 65 14.14 -1.40 -3.71
N ASN A 66 14.73 -0.87 -4.78
CA ASN A 66 15.06 0.55 -4.84
C ASN A 66 13.80 1.39 -5.13
N ILE A 67 13.60 2.42 -4.30
CA ILE A 67 12.49 3.37 -4.40
C ILE A 67 12.49 4.09 -5.76
N SER A 68 13.68 4.29 -6.33
CA SER A 68 13.92 4.95 -7.62
C SER A 68 13.22 4.28 -8.81
N ASP A 69 12.89 3.00 -8.69
CA ASP A 69 12.27 2.21 -9.76
C ASP A 69 10.77 2.53 -9.93
N PHE A 70 10.17 3.23 -8.95
CA PHE A 70 8.73 3.48 -8.90
C PHE A 70 8.40 4.97 -8.82
N LYS A 71 7.39 5.40 -9.59
CA LYS A 71 6.84 6.75 -9.49
C LYS A 71 5.67 6.77 -8.52
N PHE A 72 5.85 7.42 -7.38
CA PHE A 72 4.79 7.61 -6.38
C PHE A 72 4.82 9.02 -5.79
N GLU A 73 3.69 9.43 -5.25
CA GLU A 73 3.49 10.68 -4.52
C GLU A 73 3.16 10.36 -3.06
N LEU A 74 3.70 11.13 -2.13
CA LEU A 74 3.27 11.09 -0.73
C LEU A 74 2.13 12.09 -0.53
N ILE A 75 0.99 11.60 -0.08
CA ILE A 75 -0.17 12.44 0.23
C ILE A 75 -0.48 12.37 1.73
N GLU A 76 -1.09 13.44 2.26
CA GLU A 76 -1.53 13.45 3.64
C GLU A 76 -2.62 12.39 3.88
N GLU A 77 -2.66 11.87 5.10
CA GLU A 77 -3.58 10.80 5.47
C GLU A 77 -5.07 11.21 5.45
N ASN A 78 -5.33 12.52 5.51
CA ASN A 78 -6.68 13.08 5.44
C ASN A 78 -7.16 13.35 4.00
N TRP A 79 -6.37 12.99 2.98
CA TRP A 79 -6.74 13.20 1.59
C TRP A 79 -8.03 12.46 1.23
N GLY A 80 -9.08 13.20 0.88
CA GLY A 80 -10.40 12.65 0.54
C GLY A 80 -11.30 12.30 1.72
N LYS A 81 -10.84 12.47 2.97
CA LYS A 81 -11.73 12.33 4.14
C LYS A 81 -12.55 13.61 4.28
N VAL A 82 -13.81 13.57 3.85
CA VAL A 82 -14.80 14.59 4.24
C VAL A 82 -14.83 14.59 5.77
N LYS A 83 -14.34 15.66 6.41
CA LYS A 83 -14.51 15.86 7.86
C LYS A 83 -16.00 15.71 8.12
N GLY A 84 -16.37 14.65 8.84
CA GLY A 84 -17.74 14.18 9.01
C GLY A 84 -18.74 15.33 9.17
N GLY A 85 -19.83 15.24 8.40
CA GLY A 85 -20.83 16.29 8.28
C GLY A 85 -21.35 16.78 9.63
N LYS A 86 -21.09 18.06 9.93
CA LYS A 86 -22.11 18.89 10.58
C LYS A 86 -23.05 19.40 9.51
N ILE A 87 -23.86 18.51 8.91
CA ILE A 87 -25.10 18.97 8.28
C ILE A 87 -26.01 19.32 9.46
N SER A 88 -25.99 20.60 9.82
CA SER A 88 -26.98 21.21 10.70
C SER A 88 -28.37 20.84 10.18
N ARG A 89 -29.12 20.03 10.93
CA ARG A 89 -30.57 19.94 10.73
C ARG A 89 -31.14 21.30 11.11
N ARG A 90 -31.54 22.10 10.14
CA ARG A 90 -32.35 23.30 10.35
C ARG A 90 -33.45 23.33 9.31
#